data_AF-A0AA47M4M5-F1
#
_entry.id   AF-A0AA47M4M5-F1
#
_cell.length_a   1.000
_cell.length_b   1.000
_cell.length_c   1.000
_cell.angle_alpha   90.00
_cell.angle_beta   90.00
_cell.angle_gamma   90.00
#
_symmetry.space_group_name_H-M   'P 1'
#
loop_
_entity.id
_entity.type
_entity.pdbx_description
1 polymer ?
#
loop_
_entity_poly.entity_id
_entity_poly.type
_entity_poly.pdbx_seq_one_letter_code
_entity_poly.pdbx_strand_id
1 'polypeptide(L)'
;MSWGGVTERPLSWSDLWKIPQARLSFLVRSTYDTLPCPRNLHQWFGAEETCPLCSTTNASLGHILSGCRTALSQGRYRWRHDLVLRKLAEVAESCRLEANSRPSASARRPIPFTRAGENIITPRQRETARLLSPGSEWSMRVDLGRQLQFPREIAQTSLNRPFTP
;
A
#
# COMPACT_ATOMS: atom_id res chain seq x y z
N MET A 1 1.22 20.01 16.01
CA MET A 1 1.66 18.68 15.55
C MET A 1 3.12 18.78 15.15
N SER A 2 4.05 18.34 16.00
CA SER A 2 5.44 18.18 15.59
C SER A 2 5.57 16.83 14.91
N TRP A 3 5.97 16.82 13.65
CA TRP A 3 6.24 15.60 12.89
C TRP A 3 7.59 15.04 13.34
N GLY A 4 7.61 14.33 14.48
CA GLY A 4 8.82 13.82 15.16
C GLY A 4 9.58 12.69 14.44
N GLY A 5 9.45 12.57 13.13
CA GLY A 5 10.10 11.52 12.33
C GLY A 5 10.38 11.90 10.88
N VAL A 6 10.17 13.17 10.49
CA VAL A 6 10.67 13.65 9.20
C VAL A 6 12.18 13.78 9.35
N THR A 7 12.93 12.81 8.84
CA THR A 7 14.37 12.96 8.67
C THR A 7 14.60 14.20 7.83
N GLU A 8 15.14 15.25 8.44
CA GLU A 8 15.66 16.38 7.70
C GLU A 8 16.64 15.84 6.67
N ARG A 9 16.45 16.25 5.41
CA ARG A 9 17.35 15.86 4.33
C ARG A 9 18.28 17.03 4.05
N PRO A 10 19.40 17.18 4.78
CA PRO A 10 20.32 18.27 4.51
C PRO A 10 20.92 18.10 3.11
N LEU A 11 20.88 19.17 2.32
CA LEU A 11 21.58 19.24 1.04
C LEU A 11 22.94 19.90 1.26
N SER A 12 24.02 19.18 1.01
CA SER A 12 25.36 19.77 1.05
C SER A 12 25.62 20.60 -0.21
N TRP A 13 26.58 21.52 -0.12
CA TRP A 13 27.07 22.26 -1.29
C TRP A 13 27.51 21.33 -2.42
N SER A 14 28.14 20.20 -2.07
CA SER A 14 28.60 19.21 -3.05
C SER A 14 27.46 18.50 -3.76
N ASP A 15 26.32 18.29 -3.08
CA ASP A 15 25.14 17.63 -3.66
C ASP A 15 24.49 18.51 -4.74
N LEU A 16 24.48 19.84 -4.54
CA LEU A 16 23.94 20.79 -5.51
C LEU A 16 24.62 20.70 -6.87
N TRP A 17 25.93 20.47 -6.90
CA TRP A 17 26.72 20.37 -8.13
C TRP A 17 26.69 18.98 -8.76
N LYS A 18 26.55 17.92 -7.96
CA LYS A 18 26.61 16.52 -8.43
C LYS A 18 25.26 16.00 -8.91
N ILE A 19 24.16 16.53 -8.40
CA ILE A 19 22.81 16.05 -8.74
C ILE A 19 22.34 16.71 -10.04
N PRO A 20 21.84 15.93 -11.02
CA PRO A 20 21.23 16.50 -12.22
C PRO A 20 20.11 17.49 -11.87
N GLN A 21 20.05 18.62 -12.58
CA GLN A 21 19.16 19.74 -12.24
C GLN A 21 17.69 19.33 -12.05
N ALA A 22 17.16 18.46 -12.91
CA ALA A 22 15.78 17.98 -12.79
C ALA A 22 15.54 17.21 -11.48
N ARG A 23 16.49 16.37 -11.06
CA ARG A 23 16.42 15.61 -9.81
C ARG A 23 16.56 16.53 -8.60
N LEU A 24 17.46 17.51 -8.67
CA LEU A 24 17.64 18.50 -7.62
C LEU A 24 16.35 19.32 -7.44
N SER A 25 15.75 19.78 -8.54
CA SER A 25 14.51 20.55 -8.52
C SER A 25 13.35 19.77 -7.91
N PHE A 26 13.19 18.50 -8.29
CA PHE A 26 12.20 17.60 -7.67
C PHE A 26 12.46 17.43 -6.17
N LEU A 27 13.71 17.18 -5.78
CA LEU A 27 14.09 16.98 -4.39
C LEU A 27 13.74 18.21 -3.56
N VAL A 28 14.20 19.41 -3.96
CA VAL A 28 13.94 20.66 -3.23
C VAL A 28 12.44 20.92 -3.06
N ARG A 29 11.66 20.68 -4.12
CA ARG A 29 10.20 20.85 -4.10
C ARG A 29 9.49 19.87 -3.19
N SER A 30 9.95 18.62 -3.16
CA SER A 30 9.35 17.57 -2.33
C SER A 30 9.71 17.69 -0.84
N THR A 31 10.85 18.32 -0.49
CA THR A 31 11.34 18.36 0.90
C THR A 31 11.12 19.70 1.60
N TYR A 32 11.18 20.83 0.89
CA TYR A 32 11.23 22.16 1.52
C TYR A 32 9.96 23.00 1.30
N ASP A 33 8.81 22.38 1.06
CA ASP A 33 7.54 23.08 0.81
C ASP A 33 7.67 24.22 -0.22
N THR A 34 8.35 23.95 -1.34
CA THR A 34 8.53 24.90 -2.45
C THR A 34 7.68 24.53 -3.67
N LEU A 35 6.59 23.79 -3.45
CA LEU A 35 5.61 23.50 -4.48
C LEU A 35 4.62 24.67 -4.64
N PRO A 36 4.05 24.88 -5.83
CA PRO A 36 3.03 25.90 -6.06
C PRO A 36 1.72 25.48 -5.36
N CYS A 37 1.60 25.81 -4.07
CA CYS A 37 0.35 25.77 -3.32
C CYS A 37 -0.17 27.20 -3.12
N PRO A 38 -1.47 27.39 -2.84
CA PRO A 38 -2.05 28.72 -2.66
C PRO A 38 -1.28 29.61 -1.68
N ARG A 39 -0.84 29.06 -0.55
CA ARG A 39 0.01 29.78 0.42
C ARG A 39 1.33 30.28 -0.19
N ASN A 40 2.03 29.42 -0.93
CA ASN A 40 3.32 29.77 -1.53
C ASN A 40 3.15 30.74 -2.69
N LEU A 41 2.11 30.59 -3.51
CA LEU A 41 1.79 31.50 -4.59
C LEU A 41 1.45 32.90 -4.07
N HIS A 42 0.68 32.97 -2.98
CA HIS A 42 0.44 34.23 -2.27
C HIS A 42 1.75 34.85 -1.77
N GLN A 43 2.62 34.05 -1.16
CA GLN A 43 3.91 34.54 -0.65
C GLN A 43 4.87 35.00 -1.77
N TRP A 44 4.92 34.30 -2.91
CA TRP A 44 5.85 34.62 -4.00
C TRP A 44 5.35 35.74 -4.91
N PHE A 45 4.04 35.84 -5.13
CA PHE A 45 3.47 36.69 -6.16
C PHE A 45 2.34 37.61 -5.67
N GLY A 46 1.92 37.51 -4.40
CA GLY A 46 0.77 38.24 -3.87
C GLY A 46 -0.58 37.77 -4.40
N ALA A 47 -0.63 36.60 -5.05
CA ALA A 47 -1.86 36.07 -5.64
C ALA A 47 -2.81 35.52 -4.55
N GLU A 48 -4.08 35.91 -4.59
CA GLU A 48 -5.13 35.35 -3.73
C GLU A 48 -5.65 34.04 -4.33
N GLU A 49 -4.89 32.97 -4.12
CA GLU A 49 -5.23 31.63 -4.58
C GLU A 49 -6.01 30.86 -3.50
N THR A 50 -6.85 29.92 -3.93
CA THR A 50 -7.61 29.06 -3.02
C THR A 50 -7.42 27.58 -3.35
N CYS A 51 -7.74 26.70 -2.40
CA CYS A 51 -7.78 25.27 -2.67
C CYS A 51 -8.80 24.98 -3.78
N PRO A 52 -8.42 24.30 -4.88
CA PRO A 52 -9.33 24.05 -6.00
C PRO A 52 -10.49 23.09 -5.66
N LEU A 53 -10.45 22.42 -4.51
CA LEU A 53 -11.46 21.44 -4.09
C LEU A 53 -12.42 21.96 -3.03
N CYS A 54 -11.93 22.79 -2.10
CA CYS A 54 -12.74 23.24 -0.95
C CYS A 54 -12.71 24.75 -0.76
N SER A 55 -12.08 25.49 -1.68
CA SER A 55 -12.01 26.95 -1.69
C SER A 55 -11.42 27.58 -0.42
N THR A 56 -10.68 26.80 0.40
CA THR A 56 -9.93 27.34 1.54
C THR A 56 -8.85 28.28 1.04
N THR A 57 -8.85 29.52 1.55
CA THR A 57 -7.82 30.53 1.27
C THR A 57 -6.50 30.14 1.92
N ASN A 58 -5.37 30.58 1.35
CA ASN A 58 -4.03 30.34 1.92
C ASN A 58 -3.74 28.87 2.28
N ALA A 59 -4.29 27.94 1.48
CA ALA A 59 -4.12 26.51 1.68
C ALA A 59 -2.63 26.11 1.52
N SER A 60 -2.10 25.42 2.53
CA SER A 60 -0.74 24.90 2.51
C SER A 60 -0.62 23.63 1.67
N LEU A 61 0.62 23.22 1.37
CA LEU A 61 0.86 21.92 0.75
C LEU A 61 0.28 20.77 1.59
N GLY A 62 0.43 20.83 2.91
CA GLY A 62 -0.18 19.85 3.83
C GLY A 62 -1.70 19.79 3.72
N HIS A 63 -2.37 20.93 3.54
CA HIS A 63 -3.81 20.94 3.26
C HIS A 63 -4.13 20.17 1.97
N ILE A 64 -3.43 20.46 0.88
CA ILE A 64 -3.68 19.80 -0.42
C ILE A 64 -3.44 18.28 -0.32
N LEU A 65 -2.32 17.89 0.29
CA LEU A 65 -1.86 16.49 0.32
C LEU A 65 -2.62 15.60 1.30
N SER A 66 -3.08 16.13 2.43
CA SER A 66 -3.73 15.30 3.48
C SER A 66 -4.82 15.99 4.30
N GLY A 67 -4.88 17.33 4.32
CA GLY A 67 -5.79 18.08 5.19
C GLY A 67 -7.12 18.52 4.56
N CYS A 68 -7.31 18.36 3.25
CA CYS A 68 -8.49 18.88 2.55
C CYS A 68 -9.71 18.02 2.83
N ARG A 69 -10.73 18.59 3.48
CA ARG A 69 -11.98 17.90 3.84
C ARG A 69 -12.72 17.38 2.61
N THR A 70 -12.77 18.15 1.53
CA THR A 70 -13.40 17.72 0.27
C THR A 70 -12.64 16.57 -0.38
N ALA A 71 -11.31 16.64 -0.41
CA ALA A 71 -10.49 15.54 -0.94
C ALA A 71 -10.68 14.25 -0.12
N LEU A 72 -10.80 14.38 1.21
CA LEU A 72 -11.06 13.28 2.12
C LEU A 72 -12.46 12.68 1.89
N SER A 73 -13.51 13.49 1.83
CA SER A 73 -14.89 13.02 1.64
C SER A 73 -15.10 12.35 0.28
N GLN A 74 -14.44 12.86 -0.76
CA GLN A 74 -14.41 12.27 -2.10
C GLN A 74 -13.49 11.02 -2.18
N GLY A 75 -12.75 10.68 -1.12
CA GLY A 75 -11.89 9.49 -1.09
C GLY A 75 -10.60 9.59 -1.91
N ARG A 76 -10.19 10.81 -2.33
CA ARG A 76 -9.06 11.00 -3.27
C ARG A 76 -7.72 10.50 -2.73
N TYR A 77 -7.53 10.57 -1.41
CA TYR A 77 -6.30 10.09 -0.75
C TYR A 77 -6.13 8.57 -0.83
N ARG A 78 -7.25 7.84 -0.88
CA ARG A 78 -7.24 6.37 -0.96
C ARG A 78 -7.24 5.87 -2.40
N TRP A 79 -7.69 6.66 -3.36
CA TRP A 79 -7.88 6.22 -4.76
C TRP A 79 -6.70 5.44 -5.37
N ARG A 80 -5.46 5.96 -5.26
CA ARG A 80 -4.27 5.27 -5.79
C ARG A 80 -3.97 3.97 -5.04
N HIS A 81 -4.10 3.99 -3.72
CA HIS A 81 -3.90 2.81 -2.87
C HIS A 81 -4.96 1.75 -3.18
N ASP A 82 -6.23 2.13 -3.26
CA ASP A 82 -7.35 1.25 -3.60
C ASP A 82 -7.20 0.63 -4.98
N LEU A 83 -6.62 1.35 -5.94
CA LEU A 83 -6.36 0.80 -7.29
C LEU A 83 -5.33 -0.33 -7.24
N VAL A 84 -4.23 -0.14 -6.50
CA VAL A 84 -3.20 -1.18 -6.32
C VAL A 84 -3.76 -2.35 -5.52
N LEU A 85 -4.44 -2.09 -4.41
CA LEU A 85 -5.07 -3.10 -3.58
C LEU A 85 -6.08 -3.94 -4.36
N ARG A 86 -6.87 -3.33 -5.25
CA ARG A 86 -7.80 -4.06 -6.13
C ARG A 86 -7.07 -5.04 -7.04
N LYS A 87 -5.94 -4.66 -7.62
CA LYS A 87 -5.15 -5.56 -8.46
C LYS A 87 -4.52 -6.69 -7.67
N LEU A 88 -3.99 -6.42 -6.48
CA LEU A 88 -3.48 -7.46 -5.59
C LEU A 88 -4.60 -8.43 -5.16
N ALA A 89 -5.78 -7.89 -4.86
CA ALA A 89 -6.96 -8.65 -4.51
C ALA A 89 -7.39 -9.59 -5.64
N GLU A 90 -7.50 -9.09 -6.88
CA GLU A 90 -7.83 -9.92 -8.06
C GLU A 90 -6.87 -11.12 -8.22
N VAL A 91 -5.56 -10.89 -8.05
CA VAL A 91 -4.54 -11.95 -8.14
C VAL A 91 -4.67 -12.92 -6.96
N ALA A 92 -4.80 -12.41 -5.74
CA ALA A 92 -4.91 -13.25 -4.54
C ALA A 92 -6.17 -14.13 -4.57
N GLU A 93 -7.30 -13.59 -5.07
CA GLU A 93 -8.54 -14.33 -5.21
C GLU A 93 -8.42 -15.46 -6.23
N SER A 94 -7.73 -15.21 -7.35
CA SER A 94 -7.43 -16.23 -8.35
C SER A 94 -6.61 -17.38 -7.74
N CYS A 95 -5.57 -17.05 -6.96
CA CYS A 95 -4.78 -18.05 -6.24
C CYS A 95 -5.62 -18.83 -5.21
N ARG A 96 -6.55 -18.16 -4.51
CA ARG A 96 -7.43 -18.78 -3.52
C ARG A 96 -8.37 -19.81 -4.15
N LEU A 97 -9.00 -19.46 -5.27
CA LEU A 97 -9.89 -20.37 -6.01
C LEU A 97 -9.12 -21.60 -6.54
N GLU A 98 -7.90 -21.40 -7.03
CA GLU A 98 -7.03 -22.51 -7.45
C GLU A 98 -6.63 -23.42 -6.27
N ALA A 99 -6.34 -22.85 -5.10
CA ALA A 99 -6.00 -23.61 -3.91
C ALA A 99 -7.17 -24.41 -3.35
N ASN A 100 -8.37 -23.81 -3.28
CA ASN A 100 -9.56 -24.42 -2.70
C ASN A 100 -10.21 -25.46 -3.63
N SER A 101 -10.08 -25.31 -4.95
CA SER A 101 -10.60 -26.29 -5.92
C SER A 101 -9.77 -27.58 -5.99
N ARG A 102 -8.53 -27.54 -5.50
CA ARG A 102 -7.65 -28.70 -5.51
C ARG A 102 -7.89 -29.56 -4.27
N PRO A 103 -7.92 -30.90 -4.44
CA PRO A 103 -7.98 -31.79 -3.30
C PRO A 103 -6.76 -31.57 -2.39
N SER A 104 -7.00 -31.64 -1.09
CA SER A 104 -5.93 -31.62 -0.10
C SER A 104 -4.91 -32.70 -0.43
N ALA A 105 -3.62 -32.35 -0.44
CA ALA A 105 -2.54 -33.32 -0.65
C ALA A 105 -2.48 -34.42 0.43
N SER A 106 -3.34 -34.33 1.46
CA SER A 106 -3.50 -35.34 2.52
C SER A 106 -4.26 -36.59 2.11
N ALA A 107 -4.68 -36.74 0.84
CA ALA A 107 -5.03 -38.06 0.31
C ALA A 107 -3.79 -38.97 0.47
N ARG A 108 -3.78 -39.76 1.54
CA ARG A 108 -2.67 -40.58 2.03
C ARG A 108 -1.95 -41.20 0.86
N ARG A 109 -0.78 -40.66 0.50
CA ARG A 109 0.09 -41.31 -0.48
C ARG A 109 0.49 -42.64 0.17
N PRO A 110 0.18 -43.80 -0.44
CA PRO A 110 0.65 -45.07 0.09
C PRO A 110 2.17 -44.99 0.18
N ILE A 111 2.72 -45.21 1.38
CA ILE A 111 4.16 -45.27 1.58
C ILE A 111 4.64 -46.50 0.80
N PRO A 112 5.51 -46.34 -0.22
CA PRO A 112 6.06 -47.49 -0.92
C PRO A 112 6.97 -48.26 0.05
N PHE A 113 6.58 -49.47 0.41
CA PHE A 113 7.45 -50.38 1.15
C PHE A 113 8.55 -50.88 0.21
N THR A 114 9.81 -50.70 0.59
CA THR A 114 10.94 -51.28 -0.14
C THR A 114 11.54 -52.45 0.61
N ARG A 115 12.22 -53.31 -0.15
CA ARG A 115 12.83 -54.51 0.41
C ARG A 115 14.11 -54.13 1.14
N ALA A 116 14.48 -54.92 2.15
CA ALA A 116 15.72 -54.72 2.89
C ALA A 116 16.92 -54.76 1.93
N GLY A 117 17.76 -53.72 1.95
CA GLY A 117 18.94 -53.56 1.08
C GLY A 117 18.71 -52.79 -0.22
N GLU A 118 17.48 -52.33 -0.50
CA GLU A 118 17.16 -51.55 -1.70
C GLU A 118 17.41 -50.05 -1.48
N ASN A 119 18.38 -49.48 -2.20
CA ASN A 119 18.68 -48.05 -2.15
C ASN A 119 17.75 -47.26 -3.09
N ILE A 120 16.74 -46.57 -2.55
CA ILE A 120 15.92 -45.64 -3.33
C ILE A 120 16.63 -44.29 -3.41
N ILE A 121 16.92 -43.83 -4.63
CA ILE A 121 17.26 -42.43 -4.88
C ILE A 121 15.94 -41.67 -4.99
N THR A 122 15.49 -41.02 -3.91
CA THR A 122 14.34 -40.11 -4.01
C THR A 122 14.77 -38.85 -4.75
N PRO A 123 14.21 -38.55 -5.94
CA PRO A 123 14.46 -37.26 -6.57
C PRO A 123 13.90 -36.18 -5.66
N ARG A 124 14.73 -35.20 -5.28
CA ARG A 124 14.29 -34.01 -4.56
C ARG A 124 13.32 -33.27 -5.46
N GLN A 125 12.01 -33.47 -5.26
CA GLN A 125 11.02 -32.65 -5.94
C GLN A 125 11.25 -31.20 -5.49
N ARG A 126 11.60 -30.33 -6.44
CA ARG A 126 11.47 -28.90 -6.23
C ARG A 126 9.97 -28.63 -6.08
N GLU A 127 9.53 -28.45 -4.84
CA GLU A 127 8.23 -27.85 -4.60
C GLU A 127 8.22 -26.51 -5.34
N THR A 128 7.35 -26.37 -6.34
CA THR A 128 7.07 -25.06 -6.89
C THR A 128 6.53 -24.23 -5.74
N ALA A 129 7.19 -23.11 -5.42
CA ALA A 129 6.74 -22.23 -4.36
C ALA A 129 5.32 -21.76 -4.71
N ARG A 130 4.33 -22.32 -4.02
CA ARG A 130 2.92 -21.92 -4.14
C ARG A 130 2.62 -20.94 -3.02
N LEU A 131 1.83 -19.91 -3.33
CA LEU A 131 1.43 -18.91 -2.35
C LEU A 131 0.52 -19.52 -1.26
N LEU A 132 -0.34 -20.46 -1.64
CA LEU A 132 -1.38 -21.06 -0.79
C LEU A 132 -1.34 -22.59 -0.85
N SER A 133 -1.63 -23.25 0.27
CA SER A 133 -1.72 -24.71 0.38
C SER A 133 -3.00 -25.26 -0.28
N PRO A 134 -2.93 -26.31 -1.12
CA PRO A 134 -4.11 -26.95 -1.71
C PRO A 134 -5.05 -27.57 -0.68
N GLY A 135 -6.36 -27.47 -0.91
CA GLY A 135 -7.39 -28.11 -0.09
C GLY A 135 -7.49 -27.61 1.36
N SER A 136 -6.85 -26.48 1.68
CA SER A 136 -7.13 -25.71 2.89
C SER A 136 -8.26 -24.73 2.61
N GLU A 137 -9.14 -24.48 3.58
CA GLU A 137 -10.23 -23.51 3.42
C GLU A 137 -9.71 -22.08 3.56
N TRP A 138 -9.09 -21.54 2.50
CA TRP A 138 -8.65 -20.16 2.47
C TRP A 138 -9.83 -19.21 2.25
N SER A 139 -9.91 -18.16 3.09
CA SER A 139 -10.87 -17.05 2.96
C SER A 139 -10.16 -15.74 2.57
N MET A 140 -10.70 -15.01 1.60
CA MET A 140 -10.18 -13.69 1.21
C MET A 140 -10.76 -12.58 2.10
N ARG A 141 -9.92 -11.67 2.58
CA ARG A 141 -10.32 -10.40 3.18
C ARG A 141 -9.49 -9.28 2.54
N VAL A 142 -10.14 -8.20 2.12
CA VAL A 142 -9.47 -7.05 1.50
C VAL A 142 -10.07 -5.74 2.02
N ASP A 143 -9.20 -4.78 2.33
CA ASP A 143 -9.60 -3.43 2.71
C ASP A 143 -9.84 -2.57 1.45
N LEU A 144 -11.02 -2.71 0.85
CA LEU A 144 -11.46 -1.90 -0.28
C LEU A 144 -12.84 -1.32 -0.02
N GLY A 145 -13.01 -0.03 -0.31
CA GLY A 145 -14.30 0.66 -0.22
C GLY A 145 -14.57 1.31 1.14
N ARG A 146 -15.78 1.09 1.69
CA ARG A 146 -16.28 1.84 2.84
C ARG A 146 -16.07 1.14 4.19
N GLN A 147 -15.61 -0.10 4.21
CA GLN A 147 -15.50 -0.88 5.42
C GLN A 147 -14.05 -1.34 5.63
N LEU A 148 -13.30 -0.55 6.41
CA LEU A 148 -12.01 -0.98 6.95
C LEU A 148 -12.26 -2.15 7.89
N GLN A 149 -11.86 -3.36 7.47
CA GLN A 149 -11.88 -4.54 8.32
C GLN A 149 -10.46 -4.90 8.69
N PHE A 150 -10.03 -4.49 9.88
CA PHE A 150 -8.79 -4.99 10.46
C PHE A 150 -9.05 -6.37 11.08
N PRO A 151 -8.30 -7.42 10.70
CA PRO A 151 -8.34 -8.69 11.40
C PRO A 151 -8.02 -8.46 12.88
N ARG A 152 -8.86 -8.99 13.77
CA ARG A 152 -8.70 -8.81 15.23
C ARG A 152 -7.38 -9.38 15.74
N GLU A 153 -6.82 -10.31 14.98
CA GLU A 153 -5.54 -10.96 15.23
C GLU A 153 -4.35 -10.01 15.01
N ILE A 154 -4.49 -8.97 14.18
CA ILE A 154 -3.43 -8.00 13.85
C ILE A 154 -3.55 -6.77 14.73
N ALA A 155 -4.75 -6.22 14.88
CA ALA A 155 -5.00 -5.04 15.69
C ALA A 155 -6.44 -5.00 16.20
N GLN A 156 -6.60 -4.82 17.51
CA GLN A 156 -7.89 -4.45 18.09
C GLN A 156 -8.05 -2.93 17.94
N THR A 157 -8.89 -2.50 17.00
CA THR A 157 -9.18 -1.08 16.80
C THR A 157 -10.63 -0.79 17.19
N SER A 158 -10.86 0.36 17.84
CA SER A 158 -12.21 0.89 18.13
C SER A 158 -12.79 1.69 16.97
N LEU A 159 -12.05 1.84 15.87
CA LEU A 159 -12.44 2.54 14.65
C LEU A 159 -13.36 1.68 13.78
N ASN A 160 -14.59 1.45 14.25
CA ASN A 160 -15.66 0.96 13.41
C ASN A 160 -16.35 2.16 12.76
N ARG A 161 -16.30 2.29 11.44
CA ARG A 161 -17.22 3.19 10.73
C ARG A 161 -18.63 2.61 10.90
N PRO A 162 -19.65 3.39 11.32
CA PRO A 162 -20.98 2.85 11.56
C PRO A 162 -21.49 2.14 10.30
N PHE A 163 -21.89 0.88 10.50
CA PHE A 163 -22.61 0.07 9.53
C PHE A 163 -23.99 0.70 9.38
N THR A 164 -24.27 1.32 8.24
CA THR A 164 -25.66 1.57 7.81
C THR A 164 -25.95 0.63 6.64
N PRO A 165 -26.99 -0.21 6.75
CA PRO A 165 -27.37 -1.18 5.72
C PRO A 165 -27.70 -0.53 4.37
#